data_AF-A0A3B8YVB1-F1
#
_entry.id   AF-A0A3B8YVB1-F1
#
_cell.length_a   1.000
_cell.length_b   1.000
_cell.length_c   1.000
_cell.angle_alpha   90.00
_cell.angle_beta   90.00
_cell.angle_gamma   90.00
#
_symmetry.space_group_name_H-M   'P 1'
#
loop_
_entity.id
_entity.type
_entity.pdbx_description
1 polymer ?
#
loop_
_entity_poly.entity_id
_entity_poly.type
_entity_poly.pdbx_seq_one_letter_code
_entity_poly.pdbx_strand_id
1 'polypeptide(L)'
;MDKRARFSLGYFLWIFLLFWVLEGIFFSGPSVREMPYSDFLKEVGQGKVATVVLTTQTIYGEIRAPDLSDDSTAASADSLAVEDKATPWRFSPSAIAGWFVSEEEKAKQAEENRESEIDRQFTVTRVEDPELIELLQKHKVEFRGKIENNFLRNLFFDWIIPFGILFLIWTFIMKRMGQGAGGVMNVGKSKAKVYDLDDESGIHFNDLAGVDEAIEEVEEVVSFLKEPEKYQTLGAKLPTGVLLVGPPGTGKTLLAKAVAGEAGVPFFSLSGSDFVEMFVGVGASRVRDLFKDATEKSPCIVFIDELDAIGRARGGRNASPMGGFDERENTLNQLLVEMDGFDGRTGVVIMAATNRPEVLDRALLRPGRFDR
;
A
#
# COMPACT_ATOMS: atom_id res chain seq x y z
N MET A 1 27.56 2.22 -2.85
CA MET A 1 27.21 1.51 -1.60
C MET A 1 25.69 1.53 -1.43
N ASP A 2 25.02 0.54 -2.01
CA ASP A 2 23.56 0.41 -1.94
C ASP A 2 23.13 -0.06 -0.54
N LYS A 3 22.56 0.82 0.26
CA LYS A 3 21.78 0.40 1.44
C LYS A 3 20.36 0.09 0.98
N ARG A 4 20.14 -1.12 0.45
CA ARG A 4 18.80 -1.67 0.29
C ARG A 4 18.16 -1.70 1.67
N ALA A 5 17.10 -0.92 1.89
CA ALA A 5 16.30 -1.01 3.10
C ALA A 5 15.61 -2.37 3.12
N ARG A 6 16.21 -3.35 3.80
CA ARG A 6 15.57 -4.64 4.07
C ARG A 6 14.53 -4.39 5.17
N PHE A 7 13.26 -4.45 4.81
CA PHE A 7 12.16 -4.48 5.77
C PHE A 7 12.35 -5.71 6.66
N SER A 8 12.78 -5.50 7.91
CA SER A 8 12.94 -6.58 8.87
C SER A 8 11.67 -6.67 9.72
N LEU A 9 11.11 -7.86 9.83
CA LEU A 9 9.96 -8.18 10.68
C LEU A 9 10.19 -7.71 12.14
N GLY A 10 11.46 -7.67 12.57
CA GLY A 10 11.85 -7.21 13.90
C GLY A 10 11.51 -5.74 14.18
N TYR A 11 11.53 -4.86 13.17
CA TYR A 11 11.14 -3.46 13.36
C TYR A 11 9.64 -3.32 13.66
N PHE A 12 8.80 -4.15 13.04
CA PHE A 12 7.36 -4.16 13.29
C PHE A 12 7.03 -4.69 14.68
N LEU A 13 7.70 -5.77 15.09
CA LEU A 13 7.58 -6.31 16.45
C LEU A 13 7.99 -5.30 17.52
N TRP A 14 9.05 -4.52 17.26
CA TRP A 14 9.50 -3.48 18.20
C TRP A 14 8.51 -2.32 18.33
N ILE A 15 7.93 -1.86 17.21
CA ILE A 15 6.89 -0.82 17.24
C ILE A 15 5.63 -1.34 17.94
N PHE A 16 5.25 -2.58 17.68
CA PHE A 16 4.09 -3.18 18.32
C PHE A 16 4.28 -3.32 19.83
N LEU A 17 5.47 -3.74 20.28
CA LEU A 17 5.81 -3.84 21.69
C LEU A 17 5.86 -2.47 22.36
N LEU A 18 6.43 -1.46 21.69
CA LEU A 18 6.42 -0.08 22.19
C LEU A 18 5.00 0.45 22.35
N PHE A 19 4.13 0.19 21.36
CA PHE A 19 2.72 0.59 21.42
C PHE A 19 2.00 -0.09 22.59
N TRP A 20 2.22 -1.38 22.79
CA TRP A 20 1.64 -2.15 23.89
C TRP A 20 2.09 -1.64 25.28
N VAL A 21 3.36 -1.25 25.41
CA VAL A 21 3.89 -0.64 26.64
C VAL A 21 3.30 0.76 26.88
N LEU A 22 3.17 1.57 25.83
CA LEU A 22 2.59 2.90 25.90
C LEU A 22 1.11 2.85 26.30
N GLU A 23 0.37 1.89 25.76
CA GLU A 23 -1.01 1.62 26.15
C GLU A 23 -1.10 1.26 27.64
N GLY A 24 -0.24 0.36 28.13
CA GLY A 24 -0.21 -0.01 29.55
C GLY A 24 0.08 1.17 30.50
N ILE A 25 0.95 2.09 30.10
CA ILE A 25 1.34 3.25 30.92
C ILE A 25 0.27 4.36 30.88
N PHE A 26 -0.40 4.55 29.73
CA PHE A 26 -1.33 5.66 29.56
C PHE A 26 -2.76 5.33 30.03
N PHE A 27 -3.15 4.06 30.01
CA PHE A 27 -4.49 3.60 30.39
C PHE A 27 -4.59 2.99 31.79
N SER A 28 -3.50 3.01 32.59
CA SER A 28 -3.54 2.66 34.02
C SER A 28 -4.12 3.82 34.83
N GLY A 29 -5.43 4.04 34.70
CA GLY A 29 -6.18 4.96 35.57
C GLY A 29 -6.19 4.47 37.03
N PRO A 30 -6.28 5.36 38.02
CA PRO A 30 -6.38 4.98 39.42
C PRO A 30 -7.61 4.10 39.64
N SER A 31 -7.40 2.89 40.15
CA SER A 31 -8.44 1.91 40.45
C SER A 31 -9.22 2.33 41.69
N VAL A 32 -10.13 3.28 41.55
CA VAL A 32 -11.14 3.56 42.58
C VAL A 32 -11.94 2.28 42.80
N ARG A 33 -12.20 1.90 44.07
CA ARG A 33 -12.88 0.63 44.38
C ARG A 33 -14.28 0.62 43.76
N GLU A 34 -14.53 -0.35 42.89
CA GLU A 34 -15.87 -0.60 42.35
C GLU A 34 -16.70 -1.36 43.39
N MET A 35 -17.86 -0.80 43.75
CA MET A 35 -18.79 -1.42 44.69
C MET A 35 -20.09 -1.82 43.98
N PRO A 36 -20.62 -3.04 44.22
CA PRO A 36 -21.93 -3.44 43.70
C PRO A 36 -23.05 -2.52 44.21
N TYR A 37 -24.03 -2.23 43.35
CA TYR A 37 -25.15 -1.35 43.68
C TYR A 37 -25.92 -1.76 44.96
N SER A 38 -26.09 -3.07 45.17
CA SER A 38 -26.78 -3.58 46.36
C SER A 38 -26.02 -3.34 47.67
N ASP A 39 -24.69 -3.34 47.62
CA ASP A 39 -23.87 -3.07 48.80
C ASP A 39 -23.81 -1.58 49.09
N PHE A 40 -23.79 -0.75 48.04
CA PHE A 40 -23.98 0.69 48.17
C PHE A 40 -25.30 1.04 48.90
N LEU A 41 -26.43 0.42 48.52
CA LEU A 41 -27.71 0.66 49.21
C LEU A 41 -27.65 0.28 50.71
N LYS A 42 -26.95 -0.80 51.07
CA LYS A 42 -26.75 -1.20 52.47
C LYS A 42 -25.91 -0.18 53.23
N GLU A 43 -24.83 0.31 52.63
CA GLU A 43 -23.93 1.29 53.25
C GLU A 43 -24.61 2.67 53.43
N VAL A 44 -25.49 3.06 52.50
CA VAL A 44 -26.35 4.24 52.66
C VAL A 44 -27.36 4.01 53.80
N GLY A 45 -28.00 2.85 53.86
CA GLY A 45 -28.92 2.49 54.95
C GLY A 45 -28.27 2.44 56.34
N GLN A 46 -26.95 2.23 56.40
CA GLN A 46 -26.15 2.26 57.63
C GLN A 46 -25.61 3.68 57.97
N GLY A 47 -25.87 4.68 57.13
CA GLY A 47 -25.44 6.07 57.35
C GLY A 47 -23.93 6.30 57.23
N LYS A 48 -23.22 5.40 56.53
CA LYS A 48 -21.76 5.45 56.37
C LYS A 48 -21.30 6.25 55.15
N VAL A 49 -22.22 6.65 54.28
CA VAL A 49 -21.93 7.46 53.09
C VAL A 49 -22.08 8.95 53.42
N ALA A 50 -21.08 9.77 53.10
CA ALA A 50 -21.07 11.20 53.40
C ALA A 50 -21.63 12.04 52.24
N THR A 51 -21.09 11.84 51.03
CA THR A 51 -21.44 12.62 49.84
C THR A 51 -21.58 11.69 48.64
N VAL A 52 -22.55 11.95 47.78
CA VAL A 52 -22.79 11.19 46.55
C VAL A 52 -22.89 12.13 45.35
N VAL A 53 -22.10 11.89 44.30
CA VAL A 53 -22.21 12.60 43.03
C VAL A 53 -22.84 11.66 42.00
N LEU A 54 -24.02 12.04 41.53
CA LEU A 54 -24.80 11.29 40.55
C LEU A 54 -24.43 11.79 39.14
N THR A 55 -23.77 10.94 38.35
CA THR A 55 -23.53 11.15 36.92
C THR A 55 -24.54 10.33 36.09
N THR A 56 -24.51 10.47 34.76
CA THR A 56 -25.38 9.78 33.81
C THR A 56 -25.24 8.26 33.80
N GLN A 57 -24.04 7.72 34.06
CA GLN A 57 -23.78 6.26 34.05
C GLN A 57 -23.22 5.71 35.36
N THR A 58 -22.73 6.60 36.22
CA THR A 58 -21.93 6.23 37.38
C THR A 58 -22.29 7.10 38.58
N ILE A 59 -22.22 6.52 39.77
CA ILE A 59 -22.39 7.16 41.05
C ILE A 59 -21.01 7.16 41.72
N TYR A 60 -20.48 8.35 42.01
CA TYR A 60 -19.28 8.50 42.82
C TYR A 60 -19.72 8.79 44.26
N GLY A 61 -19.05 8.22 45.24
CA GLY A 61 -19.36 8.50 46.64
C GLY A 61 -18.14 8.43 47.54
N GLU A 62 -18.26 9.07 48.69
CA GLU A 62 -17.24 9.06 49.74
C GLU A 62 -17.81 8.47 51.03
N ILE A 63 -17.06 7.56 51.65
CA ILE A 63 -17.39 6.98 52.96
C ILE A 63 -17.00 7.99 54.05
N ARG A 64 -17.85 8.13 55.07
CA ARG A 64 -17.62 8.99 56.24
C ARG A 64 -16.39 8.51 57.02
N ALA A 65 -15.48 9.43 57.34
CA ALA A 65 -14.30 9.15 58.15
C ALA A 65 -14.69 8.62 59.54
N PRO A 66 -14.06 7.54 60.05
CA PRO A 66 -14.41 6.96 61.33
C PRO A 66 -13.69 7.64 62.50
N ASP A 67 -13.95 8.94 62.74
CA ASP A 67 -13.69 9.72 63.99
C ASP A 67 -13.28 11.19 63.76
N LEU A 68 -14.26 12.08 63.61
CA LEU A 68 -14.05 13.47 64.02
C LEU A 68 -15.25 13.87 64.87
N SER A 69 -15.05 13.84 66.18
CA SER A 69 -15.92 14.49 67.15
C SER A 69 -16.08 15.96 66.77
N ASP A 70 -17.33 16.44 66.77
CA ASP A 70 -17.69 17.85 66.73
C ASP A 70 -16.91 18.62 67.82
N ASP A 71 -15.78 19.21 67.47
CA ASP A 71 -15.12 20.19 68.33
C ASP A 71 -14.28 21.18 67.51
N SER A 72 -14.94 21.89 66.60
CA SER A 72 -14.42 23.16 66.08
C SER A 72 -14.75 24.28 67.06
N THR A 73 -14.08 24.32 68.22
CA THR A 73 -14.05 25.53 69.04
C THR A 73 -12.71 25.71 69.75
N ALA A 74 -12.05 26.83 69.42
CA ALA A 74 -11.01 27.49 70.19
C ALA A 74 -9.66 26.78 70.36
N ALA A 75 -8.77 26.97 69.38
CA ALA A 75 -7.35 27.11 69.64
C ALA A 75 -6.75 28.26 68.83
N SER A 76 -6.88 29.45 69.42
CA SER A 76 -5.91 30.55 69.42
C SER A 76 -5.18 30.88 68.12
N ALA A 77 -5.61 32.01 67.54
CA ALA A 77 -4.70 33.01 67.04
C ALA A 77 -3.69 33.39 68.15
N ASP A 78 -2.49 32.84 68.11
CA ASP A 78 -1.31 33.50 68.65
C ASP A 78 -0.03 32.91 68.06
N SER A 79 1.01 33.74 68.01
CA SER A 79 2.32 33.53 67.37
C SER A 79 2.36 33.65 65.83
N LEU A 80 1.93 34.80 65.32
CA LEU A 80 2.72 35.48 64.29
C LEU A 80 4.09 35.88 64.90
N ALA A 81 4.94 34.89 65.15
CA ALA A 81 6.36 35.16 65.31
C ALA A 81 6.89 35.46 63.91
N VAL A 82 7.07 36.75 63.63
CA VAL A 82 7.88 37.22 62.52
C VAL A 82 9.30 36.74 62.81
N GLU A 83 9.60 35.52 62.37
CA GLU A 83 10.96 35.04 62.32
C GLU A 83 11.64 35.83 61.21
N ASP A 84 12.47 36.80 61.61
CA ASP A 84 13.32 37.64 60.77
C ASP A 84 14.26 36.76 59.92
N LYS A 85 13.73 36.19 58.84
CA LYS A 85 14.54 35.59 57.79
C LYS A 85 14.99 36.69 56.87
N ALA A 86 16.12 37.29 57.25
CA ALA A 86 16.95 38.14 56.41
C ALA A 86 17.02 37.57 54.97
N THR A 87 16.51 38.37 54.03
CA THR A 87 16.64 38.31 52.56
C THR A 87 16.53 36.92 51.89
N PRO A 88 15.57 36.71 50.94
CA PRO A 88 15.29 35.42 50.27
C PRO A 88 16.45 34.78 49.47
N TRP A 89 17.59 35.46 49.36
CA TRP A 89 18.65 35.16 48.39
C TRP A 89 19.97 34.73 49.03
N ARG A 90 20.02 34.52 50.35
CA ARG A 90 21.24 34.05 51.03
C ARG A 90 21.24 32.53 51.12
N PHE A 91 21.74 31.88 50.08
CA PHE A 91 21.89 30.43 50.01
C PHE A 91 22.92 29.94 51.05
N SER A 92 22.44 29.31 52.13
CA SER A 92 23.24 28.52 53.06
C SER A 92 23.14 27.04 52.67
N PRO A 93 24.27 26.32 52.47
CA PRO A 93 24.25 24.90 52.13
C PRO A 93 23.49 24.01 53.13
N SER A 94 23.40 24.39 54.41
CA SER A 94 22.65 23.63 55.42
C SER A 94 21.14 23.93 55.42
N ALA A 95 20.72 25.10 54.95
CA ALA A 95 19.30 25.47 54.85
C ALA A 95 18.60 24.77 53.68
N ILE A 96 19.36 24.50 52.60
CA ILE A 96 18.88 23.78 51.42
C ILE A 96 18.60 22.31 51.77
N ALA A 97 19.48 21.66 52.54
CA ALA A 97 19.28 20.28 52.98
C ALA A 97 18.03 20.12 53.87
N GLY A 98 17.77 21.05 54.79
CA GLY A 98 16.55 21.05 55.61
C GLY A 98 15.27 21.33 54.82
N TRP A 99 15.34 22.15 53.77
CA TRP A 99 14.23 22.38 52.85
C TRP A 99 13.81 21.11 52.12
N PHE A 100 14.77 20.37 51.55
CA PHE A 100 14.52 19.12 50.84
C PHE A 100 14.01 18.00 51.77
N VAL A 101 14.58 17.83 52.97
CA VAL A 101 14.08 16.82 53.93
C VAL A 101 12.67 17.16 54.41
N SER A 102 12.37 18.45 54.67
CA SER A 102 11.03 18.87 55.08
C SER A 102 9.98 18.76 53.97
N GLU A 103 10.37 18.96 52.71
CA GLU A 103 9.48 18.73 51.57
C GLU A 103 9.27 17.24 51.33
N GLU A 104 10.28 16.41 51.52
CA GLU A 104 10.16 14.96 51.32
C GLU A 104 9.25 14.32 52.39
N GLU A 105 9.34 14.76 53.65
CA GLU A 105 8.43 14.35 54.73
C GLU A 105 7.00 14.86 54.50
N LYS A 106 6.84 16.12 54.06
CA LYS A 106 5.52 16.68 53.69
C LYS A 106 4.93 16.00 52.45
N ALA A 107 5.75 15.63 51.49
CA ALA A 107 5.34 14.89 50.29
C ALA A 107 4.87 13.49 50.67
N LYS A 108 5.62 12.78 51.53
CA LYS A 108 5.22 11.46 52.05
C LYS A 108 3.93 11.51 52.86
N GLN A 109 3.76 12.51 53.76
CA GLN A 109 2.51 12.70 54.48
C GLN A 109 1.34 13.10 53.57
N ALA A 110 1.59 13.94 52.55
CA ALA A 110 0.58 14.27 51.56
C ALA A 110 0.19 13.07 50.70
N GLU A 111 1.14 12.19 50.40
CA GLU A 111 0.92 10.95 49.64
C GLU A 111 0.11 9.94 50.45
N GLU A 112 0.44 9.73 51.73
CA GLU A 112 -0.30 8.87 52.67
C GLU A 112 -1.73 9.39 52.93
N ASN A 113 -1.88 10.72 53.11
CA ASN A 113 -3.20 11.34 53.23
C ASN A 113 -4.02 11.15 51.95
N ARG A 114 -3.39 11.29 50.78
CA ARG A 114 -4.04 11.13 49.47
C ARG A 114 -4.43 9.68 49.18
N GLU A 115 -3.62 8.71 49.59
CA GLU A 115 -3.99 7.29 49.54
C GLU A 115 -5.19 6.98 50.44
N SER A 116 -5.21 7.55 51.65
CA SER A 116 -6.33 7.39 52.58
C SER A 116 -7.63 8.04 52.08
N GLU A 117 -7.53 9.14 51.32
CA GLU A 117 -8.67 9.79 50.65
C GLU A 117 -9.17 8.98 49.45
N ILE A 118 -8.26 8.42 48.64
CA ILE A 118 -8.61 7.56 47.50
C ILE A 118 -9.32 6.29 47.97
N ASP A 119 -8.91 5.71 49.11
CA ASP A 119 -9.55 4.49 49.65
C ASP A 119 -10.97 4.72 50.17
N ARG A 120 -11.32 5.98 50.48
CA ARG A 120 -12.67 6.40 50.90
C ARG A 120 -13.60 6.64 49.71
N GLN A 121 -13.04 6.82 48.52
CA GLN A 121 -13.80 7.03 47.30
C GLN A 121 -14.21 5.68 46.71
N PHE A 122 -15.48 5.57 46.34
CA PHE A 122 -16.01 4.41 45.65
C PHE A 122 -16.78 4.83 44.41
N THR A 123 -16.83 3.91 43.45
CA THR A 123 -17.53 4.08 42.20
C THR A 123 -18.57 2.97 42.07
N VAL A 124 -19.82 3.32 41.78
CA VAL A 124 -20.94 2.39 41.63
C VAL A 124 -21.60 2.65 40.29
N THR A 125 -21.90 1.60 39.53
CA THR A 125 -22.69 1.74 38.29
C THR A 125 -24.12 2.16 38.62
N ARG A 126 -24.61 3.21 37.96
CA ARG A 126 -25.96 3.73 38.23
C ARG A 126 -27.01 2.74 37.74
N VAL A 127 -27.93 2.34 38.63
CA VAL A 127 -29.17 1.63 38.30
C VAL A 127 -30.34 2.61 38.44
N GLU A 128 -31.28 2.59 37.50
CA GLU A 128 -32.48 3.44 37.53
C GLU A 128 -33.45 2.94 38.60
N ASP A 129 -33.26 3.39 39.84
CA ASP A 129 -34.11 3.10 40.98
C ASP A 129 -34.93 4.35 41.37
N PRO A 130 -36.27 4.30 41.29
CA PRO A 130 -37.15 5.39 41.72
C PRO A 130 -37.04 5.73 43.21
N GLU A 131 -36.66 4.79 44.07
CA GLU A 131 -36.64 4.94 45.54
C GLU A 131 -35.29 5.50 46.06
N LEU A 132 -34.25 5.52 45.22
CA LEU A 132 -32.90 5.94 45.61
C LEU A 132 -32.83 7.37 46.14
N ILE A 133 -33.57 8.30 45.51
CA ILE A 133 -33.57 9.72 45.92
C ILE A 133 -34.22 9.89 47.29
N GLU A 134 -35.30 9.16 47.56
CA GLU A 134 -36.00 9.18 48.85
C GLU A 134 -35.13 8.58 49.96
N LEU A 135 -34.41 7.49 49.65
CA LEU A 135 -33.49 6.85 50.59
C LEU A 135 -32.29 7.74 50.96
N LEU A 136 -31.72 8.45 49.98
CA LEU A 136 -30.63 9.41 50.21
C LEU A 136 -31.10 10.62 51.03
N GLN A 137 -32.31 11.13 50.78
CA GLN A 137 -32.91 12.21 51.56
C GLN A 137 -33.18 11.78 53.01
N LYS A 138 -33.69 10.57 53.22
CA LYS A 138 -33.97 10.00 54.55
C LYS A 138 -32.73 9.89 55.43
N HIS A 139 -31.57 9.58 54.83
CA HIS A 139 -30.29 9.42 55.53
C HIS A 139 -29.42 10.68 55.52
N LYS A 140 -29.96 11.83 55.06
CA LYS A 140 -29.28 13.15 55.02
C LYS A 140 -27.94 13.12 54.29
N VAL A 141 -27.85 12.38 53.19
CA VAL A 141 -26.64 12.34 52.34
C VAL A 141 -26.66 13.53 51.37
N GLU A 142 -25.58 14.29 51.28
CA GLU A 142 -25.48 15.36 50.28
C GLU A 142 -25.33 14.75 48.89
N PHE A 143 -26.25 15.04 47.97
CA PHE A 143 -26.16 14.58 46.59
C PHE A 143 -26.09 15.72 45.57
N ARG A 144 -25.22 15.58 44.56
CA ARG A 144 -25.06 16.55 43.45
C ARG A 144 -25.12 15.85 42.10
N GLY A 145 -25.78 16.46 41.12
CA GLY A 145 -25.78 15.98 39.73
C GLY A 145 -24.66 16.65 38.93
N LYS A 146 -23.81 15.87 38.25
CA LYS A 146 -22.78 16.41 37.33
C LYS A 146 -22.91 15.74 35.96
N ILE A 147 -22.99 16.55 34.91
CA ILE A 147 -22.97 16.06 33.53
C ILE A 147 -21.51 15.95 33.11
N GLU A 148 -21.02 14.72 32.94
CA GLU A 148 -19.72 14.49 32.31
C GLU A 148 -19.86 14.61 30.79
N ASN A 149 -19.13 15.54 30.18
CA ASN A 149 -19.05 15.64 28.73
C ASN A 149 -17.75 15.02 28.24
N ASN A 150 -17.76 13.70 28.04
CA ASN A 150 -16.60 12.95 27.56
C ASN A 150 -16.38 13.06 26.04
N PHE A 151 -17.16 13.89 25.34
CA PHE A 151 -17.09 14.02 23.87
C PHE A 151 -15.71 14.43 23.36
N LEU A 152 -15.13 15.50 23.93
CA LEU A 152 -13.82 16.00 23.49
C LEU A 152 -12.69 15.04 23.84
N ARG A 153 -12.78 14.35 24.99
CA ARG A 153 -11.83 13.33 25.40
C ARG A 153 -11.86 12.16 24.41
N ASN A 154 -13.04 11.61 24.14
CA ASN A 154 -13.20 10.47 23.24
C ASN A 154 -12.79 10.82 21.81
N LEU A 155 -13.13 12.02 21.32
CA LEU A 155 -12.72 12.46 19.99
C LEU A 155 -11.19 12.60 19.87
N PHE A 156 -10.51 13.07 20.91
CA PHE A 156 -9.06 13.21 20.88
C PHE A 156 -8.32 11.88 21.05
N PHE A 157 -8.70 11.09 22.06
CA PHE A 157 -8.02 9.83 22.38
C PHE A 157 -8.37 8.69 21.43
N ASP A 158 -9.63 8.57 21.02
CA ASP A 158 -10.07 7.42 20.22
C ASP A 158 -9.93 7.65 18.71
N TRP A 159 -9.88 8.92 18.26
CA TRP A 159 -9.79 9.24 16.82
C TRP A 159 -8.48 9.96 16.48
N ILE A 160 -8.19 11.10 17.09
CA ILE A 160 -7.06 11.93 16.67
C ILE A 160 -5.72 11.23 16.90
N ILE A 161 -5.52 10.57 18.05
CA ILE A 161 -4.25 9.90 18.35
C ILE A 161 -3.99 8.70 17.42
N PRO A 162 -4.92 7.73 17.22
CA PRO A 162 -4.68 6.60 16.33
C PRO A 162 -4.42 7.02 14.87
N PHE A 163 -5.23 7.95 14.33
CA PHE A 163 -5.04 8.45 12.97
C PHE A 163 -3.77 9.30 12.84
N GLY A 164 -3.41 10.07 13.87
CA GLY A 164 -2.17 10.86 13.90
C GLY A 164 -0.92 9.98 13.91
N ILE A 165 -0.90 8.91 14.71
CA ILE A 165 0.19 7.93 14.72
C ILE A 165 0.28 7.22 13.36
N LEU A 166 -0.85 6.79 12.79
CA LEU A 166 -0.89 6.18 11.47
C LEU A 166 -0.35 7.14 10.39
N PHE A 167 -0.73 8.42 10.46
CA PHE A 167 -0.24 9.45 9.56
C PHE A 167 1.27 9.70 9.71
N LEU A 168 1.81 9.70 10.93
CA LEU A 168 3.25 9.81 11.17
C LEU A 168 4.01 8.60 10.63
N ILE A 169 3.50 7.39 10.84
CA ILE A 169 4.08 6.17 10.27
C ILE A 169 4.02 6.20 8.74
N TRP A 170 2.88 6.62 8.17
CA TRP A 170 2.70 6.73 6.72
C TRP A 170 3.64 7.75 6.09
N THR A 171 3.77 8.93 6.70
CA THR A 171 4.69 9.97 6.23
C THR A 171 6.15 9.57 6.37
N PHE A 172 6.51 8.81 7.41
CA PHE A 172 7.85 8.25 7.57
C PHE A 172 8.16 7.15 6.54
N ILE A 173 7.21 6.25 6.26
CA ILE A 173 7.33 5.23 5.21
C ILE A 173 7.45 5.89 3.85
N MET A 174 6.60 6.87 3.54
CA MET A 174 6.64 7.60 2.27
C MET A 174 7.93 8.40 2.09
N LYS A 175 8.47 9.01 3.16
CA LYS A 175 9.79 9.67 3.11
C LYS A 175 10.94 8.69 2.92
N ARG A 176 10.87 7.50 3.54
CA ARG A 176 11.89 6.46 3.41
C ARG A 176 11.82 5.72 2.07
N MET A 177 10.60 5.55 1.52
CA MET A 177 10.39 5.05 0.17
C MET A 177 10.71 6.13 -0.87
N GLY A 178 10.47 7.41 -0.61
CA GLY A 178 10.70 8.52 -1.55
C GLY A 178 12.16 8.69 -2.01
N GLN A 179 13.13 8.11 -1.29
CA GLN A 179 14.54 8.08 -1.73
C GLN A 179 14.88 6.88 -2.65
N GLY A 180 13.93 5.97 -2.89
CA GLY A 180 14.02 4.85 -3.84
C GLY A 180 12.75 4.62 -4.70
N ALA A 181 11.68 5.39 -4.48
CA ALA A 181 10.36 5.25 -5.13
C ALA A 181 10.19 6.16 -6.35
N GLY A 182 11.28 6.74 -6.86
CA GLY A 182 11.34 7.16 -8.26
C GLY A 182 11.20 5.98 -9.24
N GLY A 183 11.24 4.73 -8.75
CA GLY A 183 11.08 3.51 -9.57
C GLY A 183 9.63 3.16 -9.92
N VAL A 184 8.63 3.50 -9.10
CA VAL A 184 7.25 3.02 -9.32
C VAL A 184 6.50 3.87 -10.37
N MET A 185 6.87 5.14 -10.55
CA MET A 185 6.47 5.93 -11.73
C MET A 185 7.27 5.61 -13.01
N ASN A 186 8.25 4.70 -12.92
CA ASN A 186 9.07 4.24 -14.06
C ASN A 186 8.72 2.83 -14.54
N VAL A 187 7.64 2.22 -14.02
CA VAL A 187 7.15 0.89 -14.47
C VAL A 187 6.74 0.89 -15.95
N GLY A 188 6.53 2.06 -16.57
CA GLY A 188 6.36 2.20 -18.02
C GLY A 188 7.59 2.67 -18.80
N LYS A 189 8.76 2.88 -18.17
CA LYS A 189 9.97 3.45 -18.80
C LYS A 189 11.23 2.59 -18.65
N SER A 190 11.13 1.39 -18.07
CA SER A 190 12.19 0.39 -18.19
C SER A 190 12.22 -0.09 -19.64
N LYS A 191 12.99 0.63 -20.47
CA LYS A 191 13.45 0.24 -21.81
C LYS A 191 14.39 -0.99 -21.73
N ALA A 192 13.99 -2.04 -21.00
CA ALA A 192 14.58 -3.34 -21.22
C ALA A 192 14.09 -3.74 -22.62
N LYS A 193 15.00 -3.83 -23.59
CA LYS A 193 14.66 -4.27 -24.95
C LYS A 193 13.96 -5.63 -24.81
N VAL A 194 12.67 -5.66 -25.10
CA VAL A 194 11.82 -6.87 -24.98
C VAL A 194 12.01 -7.78 -26.20
N TYR A 195 13.15 -7.63 -26.88
CA TYR A 195 13.44 -8.32 -28.11
C TYR A 195 14.92 -8.67 -28.12
N ASP A 196 15.21 -9.91 -28.49
CA ASP A 196 16.58 -10.34 -28.75
C ASP A 196 16.97 -9.81 -30.14
N LEU A 197 18.08 -9.08 -30.17
CA LEU A 197 18.74 -8.64 -31.40
C LEU A 197 19.86 -9.62 -31.68
N ASP A 198 19.65 -10.50 -32.64
CA ASP A 198 20.74 -11.23 -33.26
C ASP A 198 21.19 -10.39 -34.48
N ASP A 199 22.34 -9.71 -34.36
CA ASP A 199 22.86 -8.84 -35.43
C ASP A 199 23.15 -9.66 -36.72
N GLU A 200 23.47 -10.96 -36.59
CA GLU A 200 23.47 -11.95 -37.66
C GLU A 200 22.98 -13.31 -37.12
N SER A 201 21.88 -13.82 -37.67
CA SER A 201 21.42 -15.18 -37.39
C SER A 201 22.40 -16.18 -38.00
N GLY A 202 23.08 -16.98 -37.18
CA GLY A 202 24.04 -18.00 -37.64
C GLY A 202 23.41 -19.26 -38.22
N ILE A 203 22.12 -19.24 -38.58
CA ILE A 203 21.36 -20.36 -39.13
C ILE A 203 21.07 -20.06 -40.60
N HIS A 204 21.28 -21.03 -41.49
CA HIS A 204 21.04 -20.91 -42.93
C HIS A 204 20.02 -21.94 -43.42
N PHE A 205 19.56 -21.80 -44.68
CA PHE A 205 18.61 -22.76 -45.27
C PHE A 205 19.14 -24.19 -45.32
N ASN A 206 20.47 -24.38 -45.39
CA ASN A 206 21.10 -25.70 -45.35
C ASN A 206 20.93 -26.43 -44.01
N ASP A 207 20.60 -25.71 -42.94
CA ASP A 207 20.36 -26.29 -41.61
C ASP A 207 18.92 -26.77 -41.43
N LEU A 208 18.05 -26.51 -42.41
CA LEU A 208 16.65 -26.93 -42.43
C LEU A 208 16.47 -28.16 -43.32
N ALA A 209 15.62 -29.09 -42.89
CA ALA A 209 15.32 -30.31 -43.64
C ALA A 209 13.80 -30.52 -43.74
N GLY A 210 13.33 -30.89 -44.94
CA GLY A 210 11.94 -31.29 -45.18
C GLY A 210 10.93 -30.15 -45.23
N VAL A 211 11.39 -28.92 -45.46
CA VAL A 211 10.54 -27.71 -45.60
C VAL A 211 10.83 -26.97 -46.92
N ASP A 212 11.20 -27.72 -47.97
CA ASP A 212 11.66 -27.18 -49.26
C ASP A 212 10.63 -26.23 -49.91
N GLU A 213 9.35 -26.57 -49.82
CA GLU A 213 8.23 -25.77 -50.32
C GLU A 213 8.16 -24.39 -49.62
N ALA A 214 8.32 -24.38 -48.30
CA ALA A 214 8.30 -23.14 -47.52
C ALA A 214 9.57 -22.30 -47.75
N ILE A 215 10.72 -22.94 -48.02
CA ILE A 215 11.97 -22.26 -48.38
C ILE A 215 11.80 -21.53 -49.70
N GLU A 216 11.23 -22.16 -50.73
CA GLU A 216 10.99 -21.54 -52.04
C GLU A 216 10.08 -20.30 -51.94
N GLU A 217 9.06 -20.32 -51.08
CA GLU A 217 8.17 -19.17 -50.88
C GLU A 217 8.86 -17.98 -50.20
N VAL A 218 9.77 -18.23 -49.24
CA VAL A 218 10.50 -17.18 -48.51
C VAL A 218 11.80 -16.75 -49.20
N GLU A 219 12.28 -17.49 -50.19
CA GLU A 219 13.48 -17.16 -50.97
C GLU A 219 13.33 -15.82 -51.72
N GLU A 220 12.10 -15.49 -52.13
CA GLU A 220 11.77 -14.18 -52.71
C GLU A 220 12.02 -13.03 -51.72
N VAL A 221 11.66 -13.24 -50.45
CA VAL A 221 11.87 -12.25 -49.37
C VAL A 221 13.35 -12.03 -49.14
N VAL A 222 14.14 -13.12 -49.09
CA VAL A 222 15.60 -13.06 -48.98
C VAL A 222 16.21 -12.29 -50.15
N SER A 223 15.81 -12.62 -51.37
CA SER A 223 16.32 -11.97 -52.59
C SER A 223 16.03 -10.47 -52.59
N PHE A 224 14.85 -10.07 -52.12
CA PHE A 224 14.49 -8.66 -51.99
C PHE A 224 15.35 -7.93 -50.94
N LEU A 225 15.58 -8.56 -49.79
CA LEU A 225 16.40 -7.98 -48.72
C LEU A 225 17.88 -7.85 -49.12
N LYS A 226 18.40 -8.78 -49.92
CA LYS A 226 19.77 -8.73 -50.49
C LYS A 226 19.93 -7.67 -51.58
N GLU A 227 18.97 -7.56 -52.49
CA GLU A 227 19.04 -6.68 -53.66
C GLU A 227 17.85 -5.71 -53.76
N PRO A 228 17.57 -4.85 -52.76
CA PRO A 228 16.35 -4.05 -52.71
C PRO A 228 16.22 -3.07 -53.89
N GLU A 229 17.33 -2.52 -54.39
CA GLU A 229 17.35 -1.57 -55.51
C GLU A 229 16.80 -2.17 -56.81
N LYS A 230 17.09 -3.45 -57.07
CA LYS A 230 16.65 -4.17 -58.28
C LYS A 230 15.14 -4.32 -58.32
N TYR A 231 14.52 -4.61 -57.19
CA TYR A 231 13.07 -4.77 -57.11
C TYR A 231 12.36 -3.41 -57.08
N GLN A 232 12.93 -2.41 -56.42
CA GLN A 232 12.38 -1.05 -56.40
C GLN A 232 12.37 -0.40 -57.79
N THR A 233 13.42 -0.61 -58.59
CA THR A 233 13.48 -0.09 -59.98
C THR A 233 12.45 -0.72 -60.90
N LEU A 234 12.07 -1.98 -60.65
CA LEU A 234 10.98 -2.67 -61.34
C LEU A 234 9.58 -2.28 -60.83
N GLY A 235 9.51 -1.44 -59.78
CA GLY A 235 8.25 -1.06 -59.14
C GLY A 235 7.61 -2.18 -58.31
N ALA A 236 8.35 -3.26 -58.02
CA ALA A 236 7.87 -4.34 -57.18
C ALA A 236 7.76 -3.86 -55.73
N LYS A 237 6.70 -4.29 -55.05
CA LYS A 237 6.48 -4.01 -53.62
C LYS A 237 6.85 -5.25 -52.82
N LEU A 238 7.60 -5.04 -51.74
CA LEU A 238 7.91 -6.08 -50.79
C LEU A 238 6.62 -6.57 -50.10
N PRO A 239 6.42 -7.89 -49.94
CA PRO A 239 5.37 -8.39 -49.07
C PRO A 239 5.57 -7.84 -47.67
N THR A 240 4.52 -7.26 -47.11
CA THR A 240 4.60 -6.48 -45.86
C THR A 240 4.69 -7.42 -44.66
N GLY A 241 4.15 -8.65 -44.80
CA GLY A 241 4.27 -9.65 -43.77
C GLY A 241 4.03 -11.08 -44.24
N VAL A 242 4.75 -12.01 -43.63
CA VAL A 242 4.67 -13.45 -43.87
C VAL A 242 4.16 -14.14 -42.63
N LEU A 243 3.12 -14.96 -42.75
CA LEU A 243 2.55 -15.73 -41.64
C LEU A 243 2.90 -17.21 -41.77
N LEU A 244 3.79 -17.69 -40.91
CA LEU A 244 4.15 -19.10 -40.78
C LEU A 244 3.09 -19.85 -39.96
N VAL A 245 2.42 -20.79 -40.61
CA VAL A 245 1.35 -21.58 -40.00
C VAL A 245 1.73 -23.05 -39.95
N GLY A 246 1.49 -23.70 -38.82
CA GLY A 246 1.62 -25.16 -38.72
C GLY A 246 1.60 -25.67 -37.28
N PRO A 247 1.57 -26.99 -37.06
CA PRO A 247 1.64 -27.58 -35.73
C PRO A 247 2.88 -27.12 -34.93
N PRO A 248 2.85 -27.17 -33.58
CA PRO A 248 4.02 -26.85 -32.77
C PRO A 248 5.18 -27.82 -33.08
N GLY A 249 6.42 -27.33 -33.03
CA GLY A 249 7.62 -28.14 -33.25
C GLY A 249 8.02 -28.37 -34.71
N THR A 250 7.36 -27.75 -35.69
CA THR A 250 7.71 -27.87 -37.13
C THR A 250 8.80 -26.90 -37.60
N GLY A 251 9.53 -26.25 -36.68
CA GLY A 251 10.65 -25.38 -37.04
C GLY A 251 10.28 -23.99 -37.59
N LYS A 252 9.06 -23.48 -37.36
CA LYS A 252 8.66 -22.12 -37.79
C LYS A 252 9.65 -21.02 -37.37
N THR A 253 10.04 -21.02 -36.10
CA THR A 253 11.02 -20.08 -35.55
C THR A 253 12.41 -20.27 -36.17
N LEU A 254 12.78 -21.52 -36.49
CA LEU A 254 14.06 -21.82 -37.16
C LEU A 254 14.06 -21.34 -38.62
N LEU A 255 12.93 -21.50 -39.33
CA LEU A 255 12.78 -20.99 -40.69
C LEU A 255 12.92 -19.47 -40.72
N ALA A 256 12.25 -18.74 -39.81
CA ALA A 256 12.39 -17.28 -39.73
C ALA A 256 13.84 -16.84 -39.44
N LYS A 257 14.55 -17.54 -38.54
CA LYS A 257 15.98 -17.30 -38.30
C LYS A 257 16.83 -17.59 -39.53
N ALA A 258 16.54 -18.67 -40.25
CA ALA A 258 17.26 -19.01 -41.47
C ALA A 258 17.07 -17.97 -42.58
N VAL A 259 15.87 -17.40 -42.72
CA VAL A 259 15.60 -16.29 -43.65
C VAL A 259 16.47 -15.07 -43.32
N ALA A 260 16.57 -14.70 -42.04
CA ALA A 260 17.42 -13.59 -41.62
C ALA A 260 18.91 -13.85 -41.82
N GLY A 261 19.36 -15.07 -41.50
CA GLY A 261 20.76 -15.49 -41.67
C GLY A 261 21.15 -15.57 -43.14
N GLU A 262 20.24 -16.06 -43.99
CA GLU A 262 20.46 -16.09 -45.42
C GLU A 262 20.48 -14.69 -46.03
N ALA A 263 19.58 -13.80 -45.60
CA ALA A 263 19.55 -12.40 -46.04
C ALA A 263 20.69 -11.53 -45.47
N GLY A 264 21.33 -11.96 -44.37
CA GLY A 264 22.39 -11.20 -43.70
C GLY A 264 21.89 -9.89 -43.07
N VAL A 265 20.67 -9.90 -42.52
CA VAL A 265 20.04 -8.71 -41.92
C VAL A 265 19.76 -8.92 -40.43
N PRO A 266 19.67 -7.84 -39.62
CA PRO A 266 19.33 -7.94 -38.21
C PRO A 266 18.00 -8.65 -37.98
N PHE A 267 17.96 -9.53 -36.97
CA PHE A 267 16.77 -10.27 -36.58
C PHE A 267 16.26 -9.81 -35.22
N PHE A 268 15.03 -9.29 -35.19
CA PHE A 268 14.31 -8.95 -33.97
C PHE A 268 13.36 -10.09 -33.61
N SER A 269 13.52 -10.73 -32.46
CA SER A 269 12.65 -11.83 -32.02
C SER A 269 11.83 -11.44 -30.79
N LEU A 270 10.50 -11.59 -30.86
CA LEU A 270 9.56 -11.35 -29.76
C LEU A 270 8.50 -12.44 -29.70
N SER A 271 7.97 -12.72 -28.50
CA SER A 271 6.76 -13.53 -28.35
C SER A 271 5.52 -12.63 -28.35
N GLY A 272 4.43 -13.09 -28.97
CA GLY A 272 3.11 -12.46 -28.90
C GLY A 272 2.63 -12.31 -27.45
N SER A 273 3.05 -13.21 -26.56
CA SER A 273 2.74 -13.16 -25.13
C SER A 273 3.41 -11.98 -24.42
N ASP A 274 4.55 -11.47 -24.92
CA ASP A 274 5.26 -10.33 -24.34
C ASP A 274 4.48 -9.01 -24.47
N PHE A 275 3.45 -8.99 -25.32
CA PHE A 275 2.60 -7.84 -25.53
C PHE A 275 1.35 -7.83 -24.63
N VAL A 276 1.08 -8.92 -23.89
CA VAL A 276 -0.09 -9.07 -23.04
C VAL A 276 0.30 -8.79 -21.60
N GLU A 277 -0.11 -7.63 -21.07
CA GLU A 277 0.26 -7.16 -19.73
C GLU A 277 -0.97 -6.82 -18.87
N MET A 278 -0.79 -6.82 -17.55
CA MET A 278 -1.86 -6.42 -16.60
C MET A 278 -2.20 -4.92 -16.66
N PHE A 279 -1.31 -4.11 -17.25
CA PHE A 279 -1.45 -2.66 -17.33
C PHE A 279 -1.92 -2.24 -18.71
N VAL A 280 -3.04 -1.53 -18.75
CA VAL A 280 -3.64 -1.01 -19.99
C VAL A 280 -2.64 -0.11 -20.73
N GLY A 281 -2.45 -0.38 -22.01
CA GLY A 281 -1.66 0.47 -22.92
C GLY A 281 -0.15 0.22 -22.93
N VAL A 282 0.36 -0.68 -22.08
CA VAL A 282 1.79 -1.07 -22.11
C VAL A 282 2.12 -1.84 -23.39
N GLY A 283 1.29 -2.82 -23.78
CA GLY A 283 1.48 -3.57 -25.03
C GLY A 283 1.53 -2.68 -26.27
N ALA A 284 0.57 -1.77 -26.43
CA ALA A 284 0.54 -0.81 -27.54
C ALA A 284 1.74 0.16 -27.55
N SER A 285 2.35 0.49 -26.41
CA SER A 285 3.60 1.26 -26.41
C SER A 285 4.78 0.42 -26.89
N ARG A 286 4.88 -0.85 -26.46
CA ARG A 286 5.95 -1.77 -26.89
C ARG A 286 5.92 -2.00 -28.41
N VAL A 287 4.72 -2.14 -28.99
CA VAL A 287 4.55 -2.25 -30.45
C VAL A 287 5.14 -1.02 -31.16
N ARG A 288 4.80 0.19 -30.72
CA ARG A 288 5.34 1.44 -31.30
C ARG A 288 6.87 1.52 -31.19
N ASP A 289 7.40 1.19 -30.02
CA ASP A 289 8.84 1.25 -29.77
C ASP A 289 9.59 0.20 -30.62
N LEU A 290 9.03 -1.03 -30.76
CA LEU A 290 9.57 -2.07 -31.63
C LEU A 290 9.66 -1.61 -33.08
N PHE A 291 8.58 -1.07 -33.63
CA PHE A 291 8.54 -0.63 -35.02
C PHE A 291 9.45 0.57 -35.29
N LYS A 292 9.57 1.47 -34.30
CA LYS A 292 10.53 2.55 -34.37
C LYS A 292 11.97 2.01 -34.45
N ASP A 293 12.34 1.09 -33.56
CA ASP A 293 13.68 0.51 -33.52
C ASP A 293 13.98 -0.33 -34.80
N ALA A 294 12.98 -1.05 -35.33
CA ALA A 294 13.08 -1.78 -36.59
C ALA A 294 13.31 -0.85 -37.79
N THR A 295 12.63 0.29 -37.81
CA THR A 295 12.81 1.31 -38.86
C THR A 295 14.22 1.90 -38.82
N GLU A 296 14.76 2.16 -37.62
CA GLU A 296 16.12 2.69 -37.45
C GLU A 296 17.20 1.68 -37.89
N LYS A 297 16.92 0.38 -37.83
CA LYS A 297 17.83 -0.70 -38.23
C LYS A 297 17.51 -1.35 -39.59
N SER A 298 16.72 -0.69 -40.44
CA SER A 298 16.39 -1.20 -41.76
C SER A 298 17.65 -1.34 -42.67
N PRO A 299 17.74 -2.38 -43.52
CA PRO A 299 16.78 -3.48 -43.69
C PRO A 299 16.86 -4.51 -42.56
N CYS A 300 15.72 -5.00 -42.07
CA CYS A 300 15.67 -5.97 -40.97
C CYS A 300 14.42 -6.87 -41.02
N ILE A 301 14.45 -7.95 -40.25
CA ILE A 301 13.31 -8.85 -40.05
C ILE A 301 12.81 -8.75 -38.61
N VAL A 302 11.51 -8.53 -38.46
CA VAL A 302 10.80 -8.56 -37.17
C VAL A 302 10.01 -9.85 -37.08
N PHE A 303 10.38 -10.73 -36.16
CA PHE A 303 9.71 -12.00 -35.92
C PHE A 303 8.84 -11.95 -34.65
N ILE A 304 7.57 -12.31 -34.80
CA ILE A 304 6.60 -12.41 -33.70
C ILE A 304 6.14 -13.88 -33.61
N ASP A 305 6.62 -14.61 -32.61
CA ASP A 305 6.12 -15.95 -32.31
C ASP A 305 4.77 -15.88 -31.59
N GLU A 306 4.00 -16.97 -31.57
CA GLU A 306 2.71 -17.05 -30.86
C GLU A 306 1.78 -15.85 -31.14
N LEU A 307 1.62 -15.47 -32.41
CA LEU A 307 0.78 -14.33 -32.80
C LEU A 307 -0.67 -14.48 -32.28
N ASP A 308 -1.14 -15.70 -32.04
CA ASP A 308 -2.45 -16.01 -31.45
C ASP A 308 -2.61 -15.57 -29.99
N ALA A 309 -1.55 -15.09 -29.33
CA ALA A 309 -1.62 -14.44 -28.01
C ALA A 309 -2.23 -13.02 -28.08
N ILE A 310 -1.97 -12.25 -29.15
CA ILE A 310 -2.54 -10.91 -29.39
C ILE A 310 -3.57 -10.86 -30.51
N GLY A 311 -3.45 -11.73 -31.51
CA GLY A 311 -4.21 -11.67 -32.76
C GLY A 311 -5.58 -12.37 -32.81
N ARG A 312 -6.15 -12.83 -31.70
CA ARG A 312 -7.40 -13.60 -31.68
C ARG A 312 -8.59 -12.70 -31.99
N ALA A 313 -9.42 -13.15 -32.93
CA ALA A 313 -10.68 -12.53 -33.28
C ALA A 313 -11.60 -12.45 -32.04
N ARG A 314 -12.34 -11.35 -31.92
CA ARG A 314 -13.40 -11.19 -30.92
C ARG A 314 -14.47 -12.27 -31.09
N GLY A 315 -14.40 -13.31 -30.26
CA GLY A 315 -15.27 -14.47 -30.35
C GLY A 315 -16.55 -14.36 -29.51
N GLY A 316 -17.53 -13.60 -30.00
CA GLY A 316 -18.96 -13.95 -29.98
C GLY A 316 -19.78 -13.83 -28.69
N ARG A 317 -20.77 -12.91 -28.70
CA ARG A 317 -22.11 -12.85 -28.04
C ARG A 317 -22.35 -13.31 -26.58
N ASN A 318 -21.43 -14.00 -25.91
CA ASN A 318 -21.56 -14.54 -24.56
C ASN A 318 -20.35 -14.19 -23.65
N ALA A 319 -19.52 -13.23 -24.04
CA ALA A 319 -18.44 -12.76 -23.18
C ALA A 319 -19.00 -11.75 -22.17
N SER A 320 -19.01 -12.13 -20.90
CA SER A 320 -19.42 -11.30 -19.77
C SER A 320 -18.83 -9.88 -19.85
N PRO A 321 -19.61 -8.82 -19.54
CA PRO A 321 -19.21 -7.41 -19.67
C PRO A 321 -18.16 -6.94 -18.64
N MET A 322 -17.30 -7.83 -18.15
CA MET A 322 -16.31 -7.54 -17.10
C MET A 322 -14.87 -7.63 -17.64
N GLY A 323 -14.46 -6.61 -18.41
CA GLY A 323 -13.15 -5.95 -18.30
C GLY A 323 -11.84 -6.63 -18.75
N GLY A 324 -11.82 -7.86 -19.27
CA GLY A 324 -10.56 -8.58 -19.56
C GLY A 324 -10.01 -8.50 -21.00
N PHE A 325 -10.74 -7.90 -21.96
CA PHE A 325 -10.41 -7.98 -23.39
C PHE A 325 -9.83 -6.71 -24.02
N ASP A 326 -9.83 -5.59 -23.30
CA ASP A 326 -9.55 -4.26 -23.87
C ASP A 326 -8.05 -4.06 -24.20
N GLU A 327 -7.15 -4.58 -23.36
CA GLU A 327 -5.70 -4.43 -23.55
C GLU A 327 -5.20 -5.12 -24.81
N ARG A 328 -5.60 -6.38 -25.00
CA ARG A 328 -5.20 -7.20 -26.14
C ARG A 328 -5.68 -6.60 -27.45
N GLU A 329 -6.93 -6.14 -27.49
CA GLU A 329 -7.52 -5.51 -28.66
C GLU A 329 -6.82 -4.21 -29.00
N ASN A 330 -6.51 -3.39 -27.99
CA ASN A 330 -5.78 -2.15 -28.20
C ASN A 330 -4.37 -2.40 -28.75
N THR A 331 -3.66 -3.40 -28.22
CA THR A 331 -2.34 -3.79 -28.71
C THR A 331 -2.39 -4.36 -30.13
N LEU A 332 -3.40 -5.18 -30.45
CA LEU A 332 -3.63 -5.68 -31.80
C LEU A 332 -3.90 -4.54 -32.79
N ASN A 333 -4.77 -3.59 -32.44
CA ASN A 333 -5.07 -2.46 -33.31
C ASN A 333 -3.83 -1.59 -33.56
N GLN A 334 -2.98 -1.40 -32.54
CA GLN A 334 -1.72 -0.70 -32.73
C GLN A 334 -0.80 -1.44 -33.71
N LEU A 335 -0.68 -2.77 -33.58
CA LEU A 335 0.10 -3.58 -34.54
C LEU A 335 -0.42 -3.38 -35.97
N LEU A 336 -1.74 -3.42 -36.17
CA LEU A 336 -2.35 -3.18 -37.48
C LEU A 336 -2.07 -1.78 -38.04
N VAL A 337 -2.10 -0.75 -37.19
CA VAL A 337 -1.80 0.63 -37.60
C VAL A 337 -0.33 0.79 -37.99
N GLU A 338 0.60 0.18 -37.25
CA GLU A 338 2.01 0.19 -37.61
C GLU A 338 2.26 -0.56 -38.93
N MET A 339 1.65 -1.74 -39.11
CA MET A 339 1.75 -2.53 -40.35
C MET A 339 1.24 -1.76 -41.58
N ASP A 340 0.09 -1.09 -41.48
CA ASP A 340 -0.47 -0.28 -42.57
C ASP A 340 0.36 1.00 -42.81
N GLY A 341 1.15 1.44 -41.83
CA GLY A 341 1.97 2.66 -41.87
C GLY A 341 3.28 2.51 -42.64
N PHE A 342 3.76 1.28 -42.89
CA PHE A 342 4.98 1.05 -43.65
C PHE A 342 4.74 1.15 -45.16
N ASP A 343 5.48 2.04 -45.81
CA ASP A 343 5.69 1.96 -47.26
C ASP A 343 6.70 0.81 -47.49
N GLY A 344 6.35 -0.17 -48.34
CA GLY A 344 7.16 -1.37 -48.64
C GLY A 344 8.56 -1.11 -49.23
N ARG A 345 8.98 0.17 -49.27
CA ARG A 345 10.31 0.67 -49.59
C ARG A 345 11.24 0.74 -48.38
N THR A 346 10.68 0.76 -47.17
CA THR A 346 11.44 0.91 -45.92
C THR A 346 12.20 -0.35 -45.53
N GLY A 347 12.12 -1.46 -46.28
CA GLY A 347 12.99 -2.63 -46.09
C GLY A 347 12.78 -3.41 -44.78
N VAL A 348 11.64 -3.21 -44.11
CA VAL A 348 11.25 -3.95 -42.90
C VAL A 348 10.28 -5.04 -43.30
N VAL A 349 10.60 -6.30 -42.96
CA VAL A 349 9.71 -7.45 -43.18
C VAL A 349 9.22 -7.99 -41.85
N ILE A 350 7.91 -8.20 -41.73
CA ILE A 350 7.30 -8.76 -40.53
C ILE A 350 7.02 -10.24 -40.76
N MET A 351 7.66 -11.12 -40.00
CA MET A 351 7.35 -12.54 -39.99
C MET A 351 6.61 -12.87 -38.70
N ALA A 352 5.54 -13.64 -38.79
CA ALA A 352 4.82 -14.10 -37.60
C ALA A 352 4.60 -15.61 -37.64
N ALA A 353 4.57 -16.25 -36.48
CA ALA A 353 4.26 -17.66 -36.36
C ALA A 353 2.99 -17.88 -35.54
N THR A 354 2.18 -18.86 -35.96
CA THR A 354 1.02 -19.31 -35.20
C THR A 354 0.84 -20.82 -35.32
N ASN A 355 0.33 -21.42 -34.24
CA ASN A 355 -0.15 -22.79 -34.25
C ASN A 355 -1.66 -22.88 -34.52
N ARG A 356 -2.36 -21.73 -34.53
CA ARG A 356 -3.82 -21.63 -34.51
C ARG A 356 -4.31 -20.54 -35.47
N PRO A 357 -4.19 -20.74 -36.79
CA PRO A 357 -4.64 -19.75 -37.77
C PRO A 357 -6.14 -19.47 -37.68
N GLU A 358 -6.95 -20.44 -37.24
CA GLU A 358 -8.41 -20.36 -37.20
C GLU A 358 -8.94 -19.37 -36.16
N VAL A 359 -8.15 -19.05 -35.13
CA VAL A 359 -8.56 -18.10 -34.08
C VAL A 359 -8.15 -16.67 -34.40
N LEU A 360 -7.32 -16.44 -35.41
CA LEU A 360 -6.79 -15.12 -35.74
C LEU A 360 -7.88 -14.19 -36.32
N ASP A 361 -7.74 -12.90 -36.04
CA ASP A 361 -8.58 -11.85 -36.59
C ASP A 361 -8.37 -11.78 -38.10
N ARG A 362 -9.47 -11.79 -38.85
CA ARG A 362 -9.47 -11.64 -40.31
C ARG A 362 -8.81 -10.34 -40.77
N ALA A 363 -8.74 -9.33 -39.90
CA ALA A 363 -8.04 -8.09 -40.17
C ALA A 363 -6.53 -8.31 -40.40
N LEU A 364 -5.90 -9.26 -39.71
CA LEU A 364 -4.46 -9.55 -39.89
C LEU A 364 -4.14 -10.16 -41.26
N LEU A 365 -5.05 -10.99 -41.79
CA LEU A 365 -4.90 -11.72 -43.05
C LEU A 365 -5.31 -10.92 -44.29
N ARG A 366 -5.52 -9.60 -44.16
CA ARG A 366 -5.88 -8.75 -45.29
C ARG A 366 -4.64 -8.39 -46.11
N PRO A 367 -4.76 -8.25 -47.45
CA PRO A 367 -3.66 -7.79 -48.29
C PRO A 367 -3.06 -6.48 -47.78
N GLY A 368 -1.72 -6.41 -47.74
CA GLY A 368 -0.96 -5.28 -47.16
C GLY A 368 -0.59 -5.45 -45.67
N ARG A 369 -0.93 -6.60 -45.06
CA ARG A 369 -0.53 -6.96 -43.69
C ARG A 369 0.22 -8.28 -43.72
N PHE A 370 -0.41 -9.39 -43.36
CA PHE A 370 0.12 -10.73 -43.64
C PHE A 370 -0.44 -11.19 -44.97
N ASP A 371 0.31 -10.92 -46.03
CA ASP A 371 -0.07 -11.18 -47.42
C ASP A 371 0.44 -12.54 -47.94
N ARG A 372 1.36 -13.18 -47.23
CA ARG A 372 1.83 -14.55 -47.49
C ARG A 372 1.54 -15.50 -46.35
#